data_AF-A0A6N8NAU9-F1
#
_entry.id   AF-A0A6N8NAU9-F1
#
_cell.length_a   1.000
_cell.length_b   1.000
_cell.length_c   1.000
_cell.angle_alpha   90.00
_cell.angle_beta   90.00
_cell.angle_gamma   90.00
#
_symmetry.space_group_name_H-M   'P 1'
#
loop_
_entity.id
_entity.type
_entity.pdbx_description
1 polymer ?
#
loop_
_entity_poly.entity_id
_entity_poly.type
_entity_poly.pdbx_seq_one_letter_code
_entity_poly.pdbx_strand_id
1 'polypeptide(L)'
;PKVLTQEMVKKMARAPMILALANPEPEILPPLAKEVRPDAIICTGRSDYPNQVNNVLCFPFIFRGALDVGATAINEEMKLAAVRAIAELAHAEQSEVVASAYGDQDLSFGPEYIIPKPFDPRLIVKIAPAVAKAAMESGVATRPIADFDVYIDKLTEFVYKTNLFMKPIFSQARKAPKRVVLPEGEEARVLHATQELVTLGLAKPILIGRPNVIEMRIQKLGLQIKAGVDFEIVNNESDPRFKEYWTEYFQIMKRRGVTQEQAQRALISNPTVIGAIMVQRGEADAMICGTVGDYHEHFSVVKNVFGYRDGVHTAGAMNALLLPSGNTFIADTYVNDEPDAEELAEITLMAAETVRRFGIEPRVALLSHSNFGSSDCPSSSKMRQALELVRERAPELMIDGEMHGDAALVEAIRNDRMPDSSLKGSANILVMPNMEAARISYNLLRVSSSEGVTVGPVLMGVAKPVHVLTPIASVRRIVNMVALAVVEAQTQPL
;
A
#
# COMPACT_ATOMS: atom_id res chain seq x y z
N PRO A 1 -2.24 29.74 -19.62
CA PRO A 1 -2.93 30.17 -18.38
C PRO A 1 -3.76 31.44 -18.61
N LYS A 2 -5.00 31.51 -18.09
CA LYS A 2 -5.86 32.71 -18.04
C LYS A 2 -6.15 33.42 -19.39
N VAL A 3 -6.08 32.69 -20.50
CA VAL A 3 -6.35 33.22 -21.86
C VAL A 3 -7.84 33.19 -22.23
N LEU A 4 -8.67 32.42 -21.51
CA LEU A 4 -10.11 32.37 -21.73
C LEU A 4 -10.83 33.15 -20.62
N THR A 5 -11.50 34.26 -20.97
CA THR A 5 -12.19 35.12 -20.00
C THR A 5 -13.67 34.77 -19.87
N GLN A 6 -14.29 35.16 -18.74
CA GLN A 6 -15.73 34.96 -18.51
C GLN A 6 -16.60 35.64 -19.59
N GLU A 7 -16.21 36.81 -20.08
CA GLU A 7 -16.91 37.52 -21.17
C GLU A 7 -16.88 36.73 -22.49
N MET A 8 -15.80 35.99 -22.76
CA MET A 8 -15.73 35.11 -23.91
C MET A 8 -16.62 33.87 -23.73
N VAL A 9 -16.63 33.28 -22.53
CA VAL A 9 -17.46 32.11 -22.21
C VAL A 9 -18.95 32.45 -22.29
N LYS A 10 -19.37 33.63 -21.85
CA LYS A 10 -20.77 34.11 -21.92
C LYS A 10 -21.32 34.15 -23.35
N LYS A 11 -20.46 34.36 -24.35
CA LYS A 11 -20.84 34.41 -25.77
C LYS A 11 -20.91 33.04 -26.44
N MET A 12 -20.50 31.95 -25.77
CA MET A 12 -20.52 30.61 -26.35
C MET A 12 -21.95 30.08 -26.55
N ALA A 13 -22.11 29.08 -27.43
CA ALA A 13 -23.39 28.41 -27.69
C ALA A 13 -23.88 27.58 -26.48
N ARG A 14 -25.13 27.10 -26.48
CA ARG A 14 -25.69 26.25 -25.41
C ARG A 14 -24.81 25.02 -25.14
N ALA A 15 -24.61 24.68 -23.85
CA ALA A 15 -23.76 23.62 -23.33
C ALA A 15 -22.37 23.50 -23.99
N PRO A 16 -21.49 24.51 -23.88
CA PRO A 16 -20.20 24.49 -24.55
C PRO A 16 -19.30 23.44 -23.91
N MET A 17 -18.55 22.72 -24.73
CA MET A 17 -17.44 21.89 -24.28
C MET A 17 -16.17 22.74 -24.24
N ILE A 18 -15.60 22.91 -23.05
CA ILE A 18 -14.41 23.74 -22.81
C ILE A 18 -13.26 22.83 -22.40
N LEU A 19 -12.20 22.76 -23.20
CA LEU A 19 -10.98 22.00 -22.91
C LEU A 19 -9.90 22.94 -22.34
N ALA A 20 -9.94 23.18 -21.02
CA ALA A 20 -9.02 24.07 -20.32
C ALA A 20 -7.91 23.25 -19.63
N LEU A 21 -6.95 22.77 -20.42
CA LEU A 21 -6.02 21.69 -20.06
C LEU A 21 -4.68 22.16 -19.49
N ALA A 22 -4.39 23.47 -19.50
CA ALA A 22 -3.14 23.96 -18.92
C ALA A 22 -3.06 23.69 -17.40
N ASN A 23 -1.86 23.31 -16.94
CA ASN A 23 -1.54 23.09 -15.53
C ASN A 23 -0.42 24.04 -15.08
N PRO A 24 -0.38 24.46 -13.80
CA PRO A 24 -1.40 24.27 -12.76
C PRO A 24 -2.57 25.26 -12.86
N GLU A 25 -2.40 26.34 -13.63
CA GLU A 25 -3.42 27.35 -13.91
C GLU A 25 -4.00 27.15 -15.32
N PRO A 26 -5.26 26.70 -15.44
CA PRO A 26 -5.91 26.47 -16.73
C PRO A 26 -6.21 27.79 -17.47
N GLU A 27 -6.64 27.66 -18.72
CA GLU A 27 -7.10 28.77 -19.55
C GLU A 27 -8.24 29.55 -18.90
N ILE A 28 -9.13 28.82 -18.19
CA ILE A 28 -10.13 29.35 -17.26
C ILE A 28 -10.35 28.31 -16.14
N LEU A 29 -10.54 28.75 -14.90
CA LEU A 29 -10.90 27.85 -13.80
C LEU A 29 -12.35 27.38 -13.96
N PRO A 30 -12.67 26.09 -13.70
CA PRO A 30 -14.03 25.58 -13.86
C PRO A 30 -15.12 26.39 -13.11
N PRO A 31 -14.91 26.83 -11.85
CA PRO A 31 -15.89 27.67 -11.15
C PRO A 31 -16.18 28.99 -11.87
N LEU A 32 -15.17 29.65 -12.44
CA LEU A 32 -15.34 30.93 -13.15
C LEU A 32 -16.11 30.76 -14.46
N ALA A 33 -15.86 29.67 -15.19
CA ALA A 33 -16.64 29.36 -16.39
C ALA A 33 -18.11 29.06 -16.05
N LYS A 34 -18.35 28.28 -14.98
CA LYS A 34 -19.71 27.93 -14.55
C LYS A 34 -20.51 29.12 -13.99
N GLU A 35 -19.85 30.12 -13.42
CA GLU A 35 -20.52 31.34 -12.96
C GLU A 35 -21.26 32.07 -14.08
N VAL A 36 -20.67 32.11 -15.28
CA VAL A 36 -21.26 32.79 -16.46
C VAL A 36 -21.96 31.85 -17.44
N ARG A 37 -21.62 30.55 -17.40
CA ARG A 37 -22.28 29.48 -18.17
C ARG A 37 -22.44 28.22 -17.32
N PRO A 38 -23.52 28.14 -16.52
CA PRO A 38 -23.78 27.01 -15.62
C PRO A 38 -23.88 25.65 -16.33
N ASP A 39 -24.26 25.64 -17.61
CA ASP A 39 -24.40 24.44 -18.44
C ASP A 39 -23.12 24.06 -19.21
N ALA A 40 -21.99 24.74 -18.97
CA ALA A 40 -20.72 24.40 -19.59
C ALA A 40 -20.18 23.04 -19.12
N ILE A 41 -19.77 22.22 -20.08
CA ILE A 41 -19.07 20.95 -19.86
C ILE A 41 -17.58 21.26 -19.92
N ILE A 42 -16.89 21.17 -18.78
CA ILE A 42 -15.51 21.65 -18.66
C ILE A 42 -14.60 20.46 -18.42
N CYS A 43 -13.58 20.32 -19.27
CA CYS A 43 -12.47 19.41 -19.08
C CYS A 43 -11.24 20.18 -18.62
N THR A 44 -10.47 19.61 -17.72
CA THR A 44 -9.25 20.25 -17.22
C THR A 44 -8.14 19.24 -16.91
N GLY A 45 -6.88 19.69 -16.91
CA GLY A 45 -5.75 18.87 -16.49
C GLY A 45 -5.69 18.64 -14.97
N ARG A 46 -6.48 19.40 -14.22
CA ARG A 46 -6.53 19.42 -12.75
C ARG A 46 -7.32 18.25 -12.16
N SER A 47 -6.76 17.60 -11.14
CA SER A 47 -7.36 16.41 -10.48
C SER A 47 -8.48 16.74 -9.49
N ASP A 48 -8.55 17.98 -9.02
CA ASP A 48 -9.53 18.49 -8.07
C ASP A 48 -10.90 18.80 -8.71
N TYR A 49 -11.05 18.62 -10.03
CA TYR A 49 -12.29 18.91 -10.76
C TYR A 49 -12.83 17.71 -11.56
N PRO A 50 -14.14 17.72 -11.88
CA PRO A 50 -14.75 16.76 -12.81
C PRO A 50 -14.08 16.77 -14.20
N ASN A 51 -14.28 15.69 -14.98
CA ASN A 51 -13.75 15.53 -16.34
C ASN A 51 -12.23 15.82 -16.46
N GLN A 52 -11.44 15.29 -15.53
CA GLN A 52 -9.98 15.40 -15.59
C GLN A 52 -9.46 14.70 -16.85
N VAL A 53 -8.74 15.44 -17.70
CA VAL A 53 -8.01 14.88 -18.84
C VAL A 53 -6.57 14.64 -18.41
N ASN A 54 -6.18 13.37 -18.38
CA ASN A 54 -4.88 12.95 -17.92
C ASN A 54 -4.32 11.85 -18.83
N ASN A 55 -3.03 11.88 -19.13
CA ASN A 55 -2.37 10.86 -19.95
C ASN A 55 -2.41 9.46 -19.30
N VAL A 56 -2.55 9.37 -17.98
CA VAL A 56 -2.75 8.11 -17.23
C VAL A 56 -3.98 7.34 -17.73
N LEU A 57 -4.98 8.01 -18.31
CA LEU A 57 -6.19 7.37 -18.86
C LEU A 57 -5.92 6.50 -20.08
N CYS A 58 -4.83 6.74 -20.82
CA CYS A 58 -4.59 6.05 -22.09
C CYS A 58 -3.19 5.46 -22.21
N PHE A 59 -2.14 6.12 -21.71
CA PHE A 59 -0.75 5.72 -21.97
C PHE A 59 -0.46 4.28 -21.49
N PRO A 60 -0.72 3.91 -20.22
CA PRO A 60 -0.36 2.58 -19.72
C PRO A 60 -1.00 1.45 -20.56
N PHE A 61 -2.22 1.68 -21.03
CA PHE A 61 -3.04 0.67 -21.67
C PHE A 61 -2.78 0.55 -23.17
N ILE A 62 -2.49 1.68 -23.84
CA ILE A 62 -1.98 1.67 -25.22
C ILE A 62 -0.65 0.91 -25.26
N PHE A 63 0.26 1.19 -24.33
CA PHE A 63 1.53 0.47 -24.26
C PHE A 63 1.33 -1.01 -23.93
N ARG A 64 0.44 -1.36 -22.99
CA ARG A 64 0.15 -2.76 -22.68
C ARG A 64 -0.30 -3.54 -23.91
N GLY A 65 -1.34 -3.06 -24.61
CA GLY A 65 -1.86 -3.73 -25.81
C GLY A 65 -0.83 -3.82 -26.93
N ALA A 66 -0.07 -2.74 -27.16
CA ALA A 66 1.00 -2.70 -28.15
C ALA A 66 2.13 -3.70 -27.85
N LEU A 67 2.60 -3.72 -26.59
CA LEU A 67 3.68 -4.60 -26.15
C LEU A 67 3.26 -6.07 -26.16
N ASP A 68 2.00 -6.36 -25.82
CA ASP A 68 1.46 -7.73 -25.81
C ASP A 68 1.49 -8.38 -27.18
N VAL A 69 1.18 -7.61 -28.22
CA VAL A 69 1.23 -8.09 -29.60
C VAL A 69 2.56 -7.87 -30.31
N GLY A 70 3.56 -7.32 -29.62
CA GLY A 70 4.86 -6.96 -30.20
C GLY A 70 4.71 -5.97 -31.37
N ALA A 71 3.87 -4.95 -31.21
CA ALA A 71 3.64 -3.95 -32.24
C ALA A 71 4.93 -3.22 -32.60
N THR A 72 5.23 -3.08 -33.89
CA THR A 72 6.41 -2.36 -34.40
C THR A 72 6.24 -0.84 -34.39
N ALA A 73 5.01 -0.36 -34.23
CA ALA A 73 4.67 1.06 -34.15
C ALA A 73 3.39 1.28 -33.33
N ILE A 74 3.18 2.52 -32.88
CA ILE A 74 1.87 3.01 -32.39
C ILE A 74 1.24 3.86 -33.50
N ASN A 75 0.22 3.35 -34.17
CA ASN A 75 -0.42 4.01 -35.32
C ASN A 75 -1.77 4.67 -34.96
N GLU A 76 -2.42 5.28 -35.96
CA GLU A 76 -3.68 5.99 -35.76
C GLU A 76 -4.85 5.04 -35.45
N GLU A 77 -4.84 3.84 -36.01
CA GLU A 77 -5.83 2.79 -35.75
C GLU A 77 -5.85 2.41 -34.26
N MET A 78 -4.67 2.23 -33.67
CA MET A 78 -4.51 1.96 -32.23
C MET A 78 -4.99 3.13 -31.36
N LYS A 79 -4.67 4.37 -31.73
CA LYS A 79 -5.14 5.58 -31.01
C LYS A 79 -6.67 5.68 -31.07
N LEU A 80 -7.25 5.44 -32.24
CA LEU A 80 -8.70 5.48 -32.44
C LEU A 80 -9.41 4.38 -31.64
N ALA A 81 -8.83 3.17 -31.60
CA ALA A 81 -9.33 2.08 -30.78
C ALA A 81 -9.32 2.43 -29.29
N ALA A 82 -8.25 3.05 -28.79
CA ALA A 82 -8.18 3.52 -27.41
C ALA A 82 -9.24 4.59 -27.10
N VAL A 83 -9.45 5.57 -27.99
CA VAL A 83 -10.49 6.61 -27.83
C VAL A 83 -11.89 5.98 -27.77
N ARG A 84 -12.19 5.04 -28.67
CA ARG A 84 -13.48 4.33 -28.68
C ARG A 84 -13.69 3.51 -27.41
N ALA A 85 -12.68 2.78 -26.95
CA ALA A 85 -12.76 2.00 -25.72
C ALA A 85 -12.98 2.87 -24.47
N ILE A 86 -12.33 4.04 -24.40
CA ILE A 86 -12.56 5.01 -23.32
C ILE A 86 -13.99 5.57 -23.36
N ALA A 87 -14.47 5.92 -24.57
CA ALA A 87 -15.81 6.45 -24.75
C ALA A 87 -16.88 5.42 -24.37
N GLU A 88 -16.76 4.18 -24.85
CA GLU A 88 -17.66 3.08 -24.47
C GLU A 88 -17.68 2.87 -22.95
N LEU A 89 -16.52 2.95 -22.30
CA LEU A 89 -16.42 2.79 -20.85
C LEU A 89 -17.13 3.91 -20.08
N ALA A 90 -17.08 5.14 -20.58
CA ALA A 90 -17.79 6.27 -19.98
C ALA A 90 -19.31 6.13 -20.07
N HIS A 91 -19.83 5.48 -21.12
CA HIS A 91 -21.25 5.26 -21.35
C HIS A 91 -21.78 3.96 -20.71
N ALA A 92 -20.90 3.03 -20.34
CA ALA A 92 -21.29 1.75 -19.78
C ALA A 92 -21.93 1.92 -18.38
N GLU A 93 -23.02 1.19 -18.13
CA GLU A 93 -23.65 1.09 -16.81
C GLU A 93 -22.63 0.63 -15.76
N GLN A 94 -22.81 1.11 -14.53
CA GLN A 94 -21.89 0.81 -13.45
C GLN A 94 -21.96 -0.68 -13.10
N SER A 95 -20.80 -1.33 -13.08
CA SER A 95 -20.62 -2.56 -12.30
C SER A 95 -20.42 -2.18 -10.83
N GLU A 96 -20.97 -2.94 -9.88
CA GLU A 96 -20.78 -2.77 -8.42
C GLU A 96 -19.30 -2.58 -8.02
N VAL A 97 -18.37 -3.08 -8.83
CA VAL A 97 -16.92 -2.97 -8.68
C VAL A 97 -16.40 -1.52 -8.81
N VAL A 98 -17.07 -0.67 -9.59
CA VAL A 98 -16.71 0.74 -9.87
C VAL A 98 -17.29 1.68 -8.82
N ALA A 99 -18.56 1.47 -8.45
CA ALA A 99 -19.23 2.19 -7.37
C ALA A 99 -18.48 2.01 -6.03
N SER A 100 -18.00 0.79 -5.76
CA SER A 100 -17.21 0.48 -4.55
C SER A 100 -15.77 1.03 -4.54
N ALA A 101 -15.22 1.50 -5.67
CA ALA A 101 -13.84 2.04 -5.75
C ALA A 101 -13.77 3.55 -5.45
N TYR A 102 -14.83 4.29 -5.75
CA TYR A 102 -14.87 5.75 -5.69
C TYR A 102 -15.79 6.33 -4.61
N GLY A 103 -16.40 5.48 -3.76
CA GLY A 103 -17.40 5.88 -2.77
C GLY A 103 -18.76 6.15 -3.43
N ASP A 104 -19.81 6.36 -2.63
CA ASP A 104 -21.21 6.60 -3.04
C ASP A 104 -21.41 7.90 -3.86
N GLN A 105 -20.64 8.09 -4.92
CA GLN A 105 -20.91 9.05 -5.98
C GLN A 105 -21.61 8.29 -7.10
N ASP A 106 -22.87 8.62 -7.36
CA ASP A 106 -23.60 8.18 -8.55
C ASP A 106 -22.93 8.76 -9.81
N LEU A 107 -21.80 8.15 -10.22
CA LEU A 107 -21.05 8.48 -11.44
C LEU A 107 -21.82 7.97 -12.67
N SER A 108 -22.85 8.70 -13.07
CA SER A 108 -23.59 8.46 -14.31
C SER A 108 -23.00 9.31 -15.44
N PHE A 109 -23.04 8.79 -16.67
CA PHE A 109 -22.64 9.56 -17.84
C PHE A 109 -23.44 10.87 -17.91
N GLY A 110 -22.73 12.00 -17.94
CA GLY A 110 -23.37 13.31 -17.87
C GLY A 110 -22.37 14.46 -17.87
N PRO A 111 -22.82 15.71 -17.75
CA PRO A 111 -21.97 16.91 -17.86
C PRO A 111 -20.74 16.92 -16.93
N GLU A 112 -20.82 16.26 -15.76
CA GLU A 112 -19.72 16.15 -14.79
C GLU A 112 -18.93 14.83 -14.90
N TYR A 113 -19.32 13.93 -15.81
CA TYR A 113 -18.69 12.63 -16.02
C TYR A 113 -18.81 12.20 -17.49
N ILE A 114 -17.94 12.75 -18.33
CA ILE A 114 -17.83 12.38 -19.75
C ILE A 114 -16.59 11.53 -20.07
N ILE A 115 -15.68 11.38 -19.11
CA ILE A 115 -14.45 10.58 -19.23
C ILE A 115 -14.30 9.76 -17.94
N PRO A 116 -13.89 8.48 -18.02
CA PRO A 116 -13.66 7.66 -16.83
C PRO A 116 -12.59 8.26 -15.91
N LYS A 117 -12.56 7.83 -14.65
CA LYS A 117 -11.52 8.26 -13.71
C LYS A 117 -10.17 7.58 -14.05
N PRO A 118 -9.02 8.24 -13.83
CA PRO A 118 -7.70 7.71 -14.19
C PRO A 118 -7.31 6.34 -13.61
N PHE A 119 -7.98 5.89 -12.54
CA PHE A 119 -7.68 4.62 -11.86
C PHE A 119 -8.83 3.60 -11.98
N ASP A 120 -9.74 3.79 -12.93
CA ASP A 120 -10.83 2.83 -13.16
C ASP A 120 -10.22 1.48 -13.59
N PRO A 121 -10.42 0.39 -12.81
CA PRO A 121 -9.79 -0.91 -13.09
C PRO A 121 -10.22 -1.51 -14.43
N ARG A 122 -11.35 -1.05 -15.00
CA ARG A 122 -11.85 -1.50 -16.30
C ARG A 122 -11.03 -0.96 -17.47
N LEU A 123 -10.24 0.11 -17.26
CA LEU A 123 -9.50 0.79 -18.33
C LEU A 123 -8.57 -0.15 -19.08
N ILE A 124 -7.72 -0.90 -18.38
CA ILE A 124 -6.81 -1.87 -19.03
C ILE A 124 -7.55 -3.03 -19.68
N VAL A 125 -8.62 -3.54 -19.07
CA VAL A 125 -9.41 -4.66 -19.61
C VAL A 125 -10.17 -4.25 -20.88
N LYS A 126 -10.47 -2.96 -21.07
CA LYS A 126 -11.11 -2.46 -22.29
C LYS A 126 -10.12 -1.93 -23.32
N ILE A 127 -9.16 -1.12 -22.90
CA ILE A 127 -8.27 -0.39 -23.82
C ILE A 127 -7.17 -1.30 -24.36
N ALA A 128 -6.53 -2.12 -23.52
CA ALA A 128 -5.41 -2.94 -23.99
C ALA A 128 -5.85 -3.98 -25.05
N PRO A 129 -6.97 -4.71 -24.90
CA PRO A 129 -7.49 -5.58 -25.96
C PRO A 129 -7.89 -4.82 -27.23
N ALA A 130 -8.54 -3.66 -27.10
CA ALA A 130 -8.93 -2.85 -28.27
C ALA A 130 -7.70 -2.40 -29.06
N VAL A 131 -6.65 -1.96 -28.37
CA VAL A 131 -5.38 -1.54 -28.98
C VAL A 131 -4.63 -2.72 -29.60
N ALA A 132 -4.56 -3.86 -28.90
CA ALA A 132 -3.94 -5.08 -29.39
C ALA A 132 -4.61 -5.57 -30.69
N LYS A 133 -5.94 -5.58 -30.72
CA LYS A 133 -6.73 -5.93 -31.90
C LYS A 133 -6.47 -4.97 -33.05
N ALA A 134 -6.49 -3.66 -32.80
CA ALA A 134 -6.20 -2.66 -33.83
C ALA A 134 -4.79 -2.82 -34.42
N ALA A 135 -3.79 -3.09 -33.58
CA ALA A 135 -2.42 -3.35 -34.03
C ALA A 135 -2.29 -4.61 -34.90
N MET A 136 -3.07 -5.65 -34.60
CA MET A 136 -3.17 -6.87 -35.41
C MET A 136 -3.84 -6.59 -36.76
N GLU A 137 -4.98 -5.89 -36.75
CA GLU A 137 -5.74 -5.55 -37.97
C GLU A 137 -4.97 -4.62 -38.90
N SER A 138 -4.19 -3.68 -38.35
CA SER A 138 -3.34 -2.78 -39.13
C SER A 138 -2.01 -3.42 -39.58
N GLY A 139 -1.75 -4.69 -39.22
CA GLY A 139 -0.56 -5.43 -39.66
C GLY A 139 0.76 -5.03 -38.99
N VAL A 140 0.73 -4.31 -37.86
CA VAL A 140 1.96 -3.91 -37.14
C VAL A 140 2.33 -4.87 -36.01
N ALA A 141 1.44 -5.81 -35.66
CA ALA A 141 1.67 -6.85 -34.65
C ALA A 141 2.61 -7.96 -35.15
N THR A 142 3.63 -8.30 -34.36
CA THR A 142 4.55 -9.42 -34.65
C THR A 142 4.22 -10.69 -33.86
N ARG A 143 3.39 -10.57 -32.82
CA ARG A 143 2.95 -11.65 -31.95
C ARG A 143 1.42 -11.56 -31.74
N PRO A 144 0.61 -11.98 -32.72
CA PRO A 144 -0.85 -11.87 -32.62
C PRO A 144 -1.41 -12.69 -31.45
N ILE A 145 -2.47 -12.18 -30.81
CA ILE A 145 -3.21 -12.90 -29.77
C ILE A 145 -4.18 -13.86 -30.46
N ALA A 146 -4.09 -15.15 -30.13
CA ALA A 146 -4.94 -16.19 -30.71
C ALA A 146 -6.34 -16.23 -30.09
N ASP A 147 -6.42 -15.99 -28.78
CA ASP A 147 -7.65 -16.05 -28.00
C ASP A 147 -7.75 -14.79 -27.12
N PHE A 148 -8.71 -13.94 -27.46
CA PHE A 148 -8.92 -12.68 -26.74
C PHE A 148 -9.63 -12.87 -25.41
N ASP A 149 -10.40 -13.95 -25.23
CA ASP A 149 -11.09 -14.22 -23.96
C ASP A 149 -10.05 -14.61 -22.90
N VAL A 150 -9.12 -15.52 -23.23
CA VAL A 150 -7.99 -15.88 -22.35
C VAL A 150 -7.07 -14.68 -22.07
N TYR A 151 -6.87 -13.81 -23.05
CA TYR A 151 -6.07 -12.59 -22.88
C TYR A 151 -6.75 -11.60 -21.93
N ILE A 152 -8.05 -11.38 -22.10
CA ILE A 152 -8.87 -10.55 -21.23
C ILE A 152 -8.89 -11.12 -19.81
N ASP A 153 -9.01 -12.43 -19.64
CA ASP A 153 -8.96 -13.09 -18.34
C ASP A 153 -7.62 -12.88 -17.65
N LYS A 154 -6.49 -12.98 -18.38
CA LYS A 154 -5.15 -12.68 -17.84
C LYS A 154 -4.99 -11.22 -17.43
N LEU A 155 -5.49 -10.28 -18.25
CA LEU A 155 -5.48 -8.85 -17.90
C LEU A 155 -6.37 -8.56 -16.70
N THR A 156 -7.50 -9.23 -16.63
CA THR A 156 -8.44 -9.20 -15.50
C THR A 156 -7.70 -9.70 -14.26
N GLU A 157 -7.11 -10.90 -14.27
CA GLU A 157 -6.27 -11.37 -13.15
C GLU A 157 -5.16 -10.38 -12.76
N PHE A 158 -4.47 -9.76 -13.72
CA PHE A 158 -3.42 -8.78 -13.48
C PHE A 158 -3.94 -7.55 -12.71
N VAL A 159 -5.07 -6.97 -13.12
CA VAL A 159 -5.71 -5.85 -12.39
C VAL A 159 -6.23 -6.28 -11.04
N TYR A 160 -6.83 -7.46 -11.00
CA TYR A 160 -7.49 -7.97 -9.82
C TYR A 160 -6.47 -8.32 -8.73
N LYS A 161 -5.28 -8.78 -9.10
CA LYS A 161 -4.18 -9.13 -8.17
C LYS A 161 -3.48 -7.90 -7.57
N THR A 162 -3.23 -6.83 -8.34
CA THR A 162 -2.41 -5.69 -7.88
C THR A 162 -3.18 -4.55 -7.20
N ASN A 163 -4.46 -4.32 -7.56
CA ASN A 163 -5.24 -3.17 -7.06
C ASN A 163 -6.28 -3.51 -5.97
N LEU A 164 -6.71 -4.77 -5.82
CA LEU A 164 -7.77 -5.09 -4.85
C LEU A 164 -7.29 -5.37 -3.44
N PHE A 165 -6.08 -5.90 -3.20
CA PHE A 165 -5.75 -6.32 -1.82
C PHE A 165 -5.64 -5.14 -0.84
N MET A 166 -5.21 -3.96 -1.30
CA MET A 166 -5.20 -2.73 -0.48
C MET A 166 -6.53 -1.95 -0.54
N LYS A 167 -7.45 -2.27 -1.45
CA LYS A 167 -8.71 -1.54 -1.62
C LYS A 167 -9.58 -1.56 -0.34
N PRO A 168 -9.78 -2.70 0.35
CA PRO A 168 -10.49 -2.72 1.63
C PRO A 168 -9.83 -1.82 2.67
N ILE A 169 -8.50 -1.88 2.77
CA ILE A 169 -7.71 -1.06 3.70
C ILE A 169 -7.88 0.44 3.40
N PHE A 170 -7.75 0.85 2.14
CA PHE A 170 -7.88 2.25 1.73
C PHE A 170 -9.31 2.77 1.89
N SER A 171 -10.31 1.94 1.59
CA SER A 171 -11.71 2.28 1.82
C SER A 171 -11.98 2.50 3.31
N GLN A 172 -11.49 1.59 4.16
CA GLN A 172 -11.65 1.69 5.61
C GLN A 172 -10.89 2.89 6.20
N ALA A 173 -9.65 3.13 5.79
CA ALA A 173 -8.83 4.27 6.22
C ALA A 173 -9.54 5.62 5.97
N ARG A 174 -10.15 5.78 4.78
CA ARG A 174 -10.88 7.01 4.39
C ARG A 174 -12.11 7.33 5.25
N LYS A 175 -12.76 6.33 5.86
CA LYS A 175 -13.99 6.54 6.65
C LYS A 175 -13.73 7.38 7.90
N ALA A 176 -12.58 7.19 8.54
CA ALA A 176 -12.21 7.92 9.76
C ALA A 176 -10.70 8.15 9.83
N PRO A 177 -10.14 9.06 9.01
CA PRO A 177 -8.70 9.26 8.92
C PRO A 177 -8.09 9.60 10.29
N LYS A 178 -6.99 8.91 10.62
CA LYS A 178 -6.29 9.02 11.91
C LYS A 178 -5.03 9.89 11.80
N ARG A 179 -4.56 10.40 12.94
CA ARG A 179 -3.30 11.17 13.04
C ARG A 179 -2.12 10.21 13.01
N VAL A 180 -1.25 10.34 12.01
CA VAL A 180 -0.12 9.43 11.81
C VAL A 180 1.19 10.20 11.82
N VAL A 181 2.10 9.85 12.73
CA VAL A 181 3.43 10.45 12.79
C VAL A 181 4.35 9.80 11.78
N LEU A 182 5.08 10.62 11.03
CA LEU A 182 6.15 10.24 10.12
C LEU A 182 7.45 10.89 10.63
N PRO A 183 8.26 10.18 11.43
CA PRO A 183 9.43 10.76 12.10
C PRO A 183 10.50 11.29 11.16
N GLU A 184 10.72 10.65 10.02
CA GLU A 184 11.66 11.10 9.01
C GLU A 184 11.03 12.17 8.08
N GLY A 185 10.38 13.18 8.66
CA GLY A 185 9.56 14.18 7.95
C GLY A 185 10.34 15.07 6.98
N GLU A 186 11.66 15.15 7.10
CA GLU A 186 12.51 15.84 6.13
C GLU A 186 12.80 14.97 4.89
N GLU A 187 12.58 13.66 4.91
CA GLU A 187 12.95 12.73 3.83
C GLU A 187 12.04 12.86 2.59
N ALA A 188 12.63 12.83 1.39
CA ALA A 188 11.91 13.17 0.16
C ALA A 188 10.74 12.22 -0.16
N ARG A 189 10.89 10.91 0.05
CA ARG A 189 9.83 9.92 -0.16
C ARG A 189 8.73 10.06 0.87
N VAL A 190 9.07 10.41 2.12
CA VAL A 190 8.09 10.74 3.17
C VAL A 190 7.25 11.97 2.76
N LEU A 191 7.88 13.01 2.21
CA LEU A 191 7.16 14.19 1.71
C LEU A 191 6.26 13.87 0.51
N HIS A 192 6.72 13.07 -0.46
CA HIS A 192 5.88 12.59 -1.55
C HIS A 192 4.69 11.75 -1.05
N ALA A 193 4.93 10.84 -0.10
CA ALA A 193 3.89 10.02 0.49
C ALA A 193 2.87 10.89 1.25
N THR A 194 3.33 11.93 1.94
CA THR A 194 2.46 12.89 2.64
C THR A 194 1.48 13.55 1.67
N GLN A 195 1.95 13.98 0.50
CA GLN A 195 1.06 14.54 -0.53
C GLN A 195 0.02 13.52 -1.01
N GLU A 196 0.44 12.29 -1.27
CA GLU A 196 -0.47 11.24 -1.72
C GLU A 196 -1.52 10.89 -0.64
N LEU A 197 -1.10 10.80 0.63
CA LEU A 197 -1.98 10.56 1.78
C LEU A 197 -3.05 11.63 1.94
N VAL A 198 -2.66 12.91 1.80
CA VAL A 198 -3.58 14.05 1.86
C VAL A 198 -4.53 14.04 0.66
N THR A 199 -4.00 13.85 -0.55
CA THR A 199 -4.79 13.83 -1.79
C THR A 199 -5.85 12.73 -1.76
N LEU A 200 -5.49 11.55 -1.23
CA LEU A 200 -6.40 10.41 -1.12
C LEU A 200 -7.28 10.43 0.14
N GLY A 201 -7.05 11.36 1.07
CA GLY A 201 -7.78 11.46 2.34
C GLY A 201 -7.58 10.25 3.26
N LEU A 202 -6.40 9.63 3.24
CA LEU A 202 -6.13 8.37 3.97
C LEU A 202 -5.74 8.59 5.43
N ALA A 203 -5.09 9.71 5.75
CA ALA A 203 -4.55 9.99 7.07
C ALA A 203 -4.46 11.51 7.31
N LYS A 204 -4.21 11.90 8.56
CA LYS A 204 -3.80 13.26 8.96
C LYS A 204 -2.31 13.22 9.34
N PRO A 205 -1.38 13.52 8.42
CA PRO A 205 0.04 13.32 8.68
C PRO A 205 0.59 14.33 9.69
N ILE A 206 1.51 13.87 10.54
CA ILE A 206 2.32 14.73 11.41
C ILE A 206 3.79 14.46 11.11
N LEU A 207 4.50 15.45 10.60
CA LEU A 207 5.91 15.35 10.23
C LEU A 207 6.80 15.83 11.36
N ILE A 208 7.85 15.08 11.67
CA ILE A 208 8.90 15.53 12.60
C ILE A 208 10.08 16.05 11.79
N GLY A 209 10.55 17.25 12.12
CA GLY A 209 11.69 17.85 11.47
C GLY A 209 11.70 19.37 11.56
N ARG A 210 12.71 19.99 10.97
CA ARG A 210 12.88 21.45 11.01
C ARG A 210 11.93 22.11 10.00
N PRO A 211 11.07 23.06 10.43
CA PRO A 211 10.07 23.67 9.54
C PRO A 211 10.67 24.27 8.25
N ASN A 212 11.77 25.02 8.38
CA ASN A 212 12.44 25.65 7.23
C ASN A 212 13.00 24.62 6.24
N VAL A 213 13.46 23.46 6.72
CA VAL A 213 14.02 22.41 5.86
C VAL A 213 12.91 21.66 5.13
N ILE A 214 11.81 21.35 5.84
CA ILE A 214 10.62 20.73 5.24
C ILE A 214 10.06 21.63 4.13
N GLU A 215 9.84 22.90 4.42
CA GLU A 215 9.30 23.88 3.46
C GLU A 215 10.20 24.02 2.22
N MET A 216 11.51 24.19 2.41
CA MET A 216 12.48 24.24 1.32
C MET A 216 12.44 22.97 0.44
N ARG A 217 12.31 21.78 1.06
CA ARG A 217 12.24 20.51 0.33
C ARG A 217 10.92 20.35 -0.42
N ILE A 218 9.79 20.74 0.17
CA ILE A 218 8.47 20.76 -0.49
C ILE A 218 8.55 21.59 -1.78
N GLN A 219 9.10 22.81 -1.70
CA GLN A 219 9.28 23.70 -2.85
C GLN A 219 10.19 23.08 -3.91
N LYS A 220 11.34 22.54 -3.49
CA LYS A 220 12.30 21.89 -4.41
C LYS A 220 11.71 20.68 -5.14
N LEU A 221 10.84 19.92 -4.47
CA LEU A 221 10.18 18.74 -5.02
C LEU A 221 8.91 19.08 -5.83
N GLY A 222 8.50 20.34 -5.88
CA GLY A 222 7.28 20.78 -6.60
C GLY A 222 5.98 20.32 -5.95
N LEU A 223 6.02 19.98 -4.66
CA LEU A 223 4.85 19.53 -3.91
C LEU A 223 3.93 20.72 -3.58
N GLN A 224 2.63 20.43 -3.43
CA GLN A 224 1.56 21.41 -3.23
C GLN A 224 1.01 21.41 -1.79
N ILE A 225 1.40 20.43 -0.97
CA ILE A 225 1.05 20.36 0.45
C ILE A 225 1.62 21.53 1.26
N LYS A 226 0.85 21.97 2.26
CA LYS A 226 1.18 23.09 3.14
C LYS A 226 1.08 22.70 4.61
N ALA A 227 2.08 23.09 5.38
CA ALA A 227 2.09 22.92 6.83
C ALA A 227 0.94 23.70 7.49
N GLY A 228 0.30 23.10 8.49
CA GLY A 228 -0.85 23.67 9.23
C GLY A 228 -2.18 23.60 8.49
N VAL A 229 -2.19 23.17 7.22
CA VAL A 229 -3.41 22.93 6.43
C VAL A 229 -3.53 21.45 6.10
N ASP A 230 -2.50 20.89 5.47
CA ASP A 230 -2.50 19.52 4.96
C ASP A 230 -1.84 18.53 5.93
N PHE A 231 -0.88 19.01 6.74
CA PHE A 231 -0.16 18.23 7.73
C PHE A 231 0.33 19.11 8.88
N GLU A 232 0.60 18.51 10.04
CA GLU A 232 1.20 19.19 11.20
C GLU A 232 2.72 18.99 11.22
N ILE A 233 3.46 19.92 11.83
CA ILE A 233 4.92 19.81 12.03
C ILE A 233 5.24 19.82 13.51
N VAL A 234 6.10 18.89 13.92
CA VAL A 234 6.77 18.88 15.23
C VAL A 234 8.24 19.23 15.02
N ASN A 235 8.66 20.36 15.57
CA ASN A 235 10.02 20.84 15.42
C ASN A 235 10.94 20.18 16.46
N ASN A 236 11.82 19.29 16.02
CA ASN A 236 12.73 18.58 16.92
C ASN A 236 13.84 19.46 17.55
N GLU A 237 14.06 20.68 17.05
CA GLU A 237 15.00 21.64 17.67
C GLU A 237 14.34 22.59 18.67
N SER A 238 13.04 22.84 18.53
CA SER A 238 12.31 23.82 19.34
C SER A 238 10.81 23.51 19.34
N ASP A 239 10.38 22.65 20.28
CA ASP A 239 8.97 22.34 20.54
C ASP A 239 8.64 22.65 22.01
N PRO A 240 7.51 23.31 22.31
CA PRO A 240 7.12 23.61 23.68
C PRO A 240 6.91 22.35 24.54
N ARG A 241 6.60 21.20 23.93
CA ARG A 241 6.39 19.92 24.61
C ARG A 241 7.68 19.16 24.92
N PHE A 242 8.84 19.73 24.54
CA PHE A 242 10.13 19.07 24.70
C PHE A 242 10.36 18.58 26.13
N LYS A 243 10.01 19.41 27.13
CA LYS A 243 10.19 19.08 28.55
C LYS A 243 9.35 17.89 28.97
N GLU A 244 8.08 17.88 28.59
CA GLU A 244 7.12 16.83 28.88
C GLU A 244 7.56 15.51 28.22
N TYR A 245 8.04 15.57 26.98
CA TYR A 245 8.43 14.38 26.22
C TYR A 245 9.67 13.69 26.79
N TRP A 246 10.74 14.42 27.09
CA TRP A 246 11.95 13.77 27.61
C TRP A 246 11.71 13.26 29.03
N THR A 247 10.85 13.94 29.81
CA THR A 247 10.46 13.48 31.14
C THR A 247 9.69 12.16 31.06
N GLU A 248 8.72 12.05 30.14
CA GLU A 248 7.97 10.81 29.90
C GLU A 248 8.89 9.67 29.46
N TYR A 249 9.76 9.94 28.47
CA TYR A 249 10.75 8.97 28.00
C TYR A 249 11.69 8.51 29.13
N PHE A 250 12.13 9.42 29.99
CA PHE A 250 12.90 9.07 31.19
C PHE A 250 12.09 8.20 32.15
N GLN A 251 10.80 8.48 32.40
CA GLN A 251 9.98 7.63 33.28
C GLN A 251 9.88 6.19 32.77
N ILE A 252 9.75 6.01 31.46
CA ILE A 252 9.73 4.70 30.81
C ILE A 252 11.10 4.02 30.91
N MET A 253 12.18 4.76 30.66
CA MET A 253 13.52 4.20 30.49
C MET A 253 14.41 4.19 31.75
N LYS A 254 14.00 4.83 32.85
CA LYS A 254 14.83 4.96 34.08
C LYS A 254 15.27 3.61 34.67
N ARG A 255 14.43 2.57 34.56
CA ARG A 255 14.76 1.21 35.03
C ARG A 255 15.63 0.43 34.04
N ARG A 256 15.89 1.00 32.86
CA ARG A 256 16.79 0.48 31.82
C ARG A 256 18.11 1.27 31.76
N GLY A 257 18.42 2.03 32.81
CA GLY A 257 19.71 2.72 32.98
C GLY A 257 19.82 4.10 32.30
N VAL A 258 18.75 4.61 31.69
CA VAL A 258 18.77 5.93 31.03
C VAL A 258 18.72 7.05 32.06
N THR A 259 19.68 7.97 32.02
CA THR A 259 19.71 9.20 32.85
C THR A 259 18.83 10.30 32.24
N GLN A 260 18.56 11.37 33.00
CA GLN A 260 17.80 12.51 32.49
C GLN A 260 18.52 13.20 31.31
N GLU A 261 19.84 13.34 31.38
CA GLU A 261 20.65 13.94 30.31
C GLU A 261 20.61 13.06 29.05
N GLN A 262 20.68 11.74 29.21
CA GLN A 262 20.55 10.80 28.09
C GLN A 262 19.15 10.87 27.47
N ALA A 263 18.09 11.00 28.27
CA ALA A 263 16.72 11.14 27.79
C ALA A 263 16.53 12.44 26.97
N GLN A 264 17.05 13.56 27.46
CA GLN A 264 17.03 14.84 26.73
C GLN A 264 17.77 14.73 25.39
N ARG A 265 18.98 14.15 25.41
CA ARG A 265 19.77 13.96 24.19
C ARG A 265 19.06 13.07 23.18
N ALA A 266 18.50 11.95 23.63
CA ALA A 266 17.79 10.99 22.78
C ALA A 266 16.63 11.66 22.04
N LEU A 267 15.86 12.51 22.74
CA LEU A 267 14.73 13.23 22.15
C LEU A 267 15.17 14.21 21.05
N ILE A 268 16.29 14.92 21.23
CA ILE A 268 16.83 15.84 20.21
C ILE A 268 17.33 15.07 18.98
N SER A 269 18.05 13.97 19.20
CA SER A 269 18.77 13.28 18.13
C SER A 269 17.95 12.24 17.38
N ASN A 270 16.85 11.75 17.96
CA ASN A 270 16.10 10.62 17.42
C ASN A 270 14.61 10.97 17.22
N PRO A 271 14.21 11.32 15.98
CA PRO A 271 12.81 11.60 15.65
C PRO A 271 11.86 10.46 15.99
N THR A 272 12.30 9.20 15.93
CA THR A 272 11.47 8.03 16.29
C THR A 272 11.10 8.02 17.76
N VAL A 273 11.98 8.51 18.65
CA VAL A 273 11.64 8.68 20.07
C VAL A 273 10.54 9.73 20.24
N ILE A 274 10.65 10.87 19.56
CA ILE A 274 9.62 11.91 19.58
C ILE A 274 8.28 11.32 19.11
N GLY A 275 8.27 10.65 17.96
CA GLY A 275 7.05 10.04 17.41
C GLY A 275 6.47 8.95 18.31
N ALA A 276 7.31 8.14 18.94
CA ALA A 276 6.86 7.10 19.85
C ALA A 276 6.17 7.69 21.09
N ILE A 277 6.75 8.75 21.67
CA ILE A 277 6.17 9.46 22.82
C ILE A 277 4.86 10.15 22.44
N MET A 278 4.74 10.70 21.23
CA MET A 278 3.47 11.28 20.73
C MET A 278 2.34 10.25 20.70
N VAL A 279 2.61 9.05 20.19
CA VAL A 279 1.62 7.95 20.16
C VAL A 279 1.31 7.48 21.58
N GLN A 280 2.31 7.38 22.44
CA GLN A 280 2.13 6.98 23.84
C GLN A 280 1.20 7.94 24.60
N ARG A 281 1.33 9.25 24.32
CA ARG A 281 0.54 10.32 24.93
C ARG A 281 -0.85 10.52 24.28
N GLY A 282 -1.16 9.78 23.21
CA GLY A 282 -2.40 9.96 22.44
C GLY A 282 -2.46 11.25 21.63
N GLU A 283 -1.31 11.90 21.40
CA GLU A 283 -1.18 13.07 20.53
C GLU A 283 -1.17 12.67 19.05
N ALA A 284 -0.83 11.40 18.78
CA ALA A 284 -1.04 10.75 17.50
C ALA A 284 -1.64 9.36 17.72
N ASP A 285 -2.28 8.84 16.68
CA ASP A 285 -2.99 7.56 16.76
C ASP A 285 -2.11 6.40 16.25
N ALA A 286 -1.15 6.68 15.34
CA ALA A 286 -0.22 5.70 14.78
C ALA A 286 1.13 6.34 14.39
N MET A 287 2.14 5.50 14.11
CA MET A 287 3.47 5.95 13.65
C MET A 287 4.07 5.02 12.58
N ILE A 288 4.69 5.59 11.55
CA ILE A 288 5.50 4.87 10.57
C ILE A 288 6.90 5.49 10.51
N CYS A 289 7.93 4.71 10.85
CA CYS A 289 9.33 5.15 10.86
C CYS A 289 10.24 4.21 10.02
N GLY A 290 11.55 4.46 9.98
CA GLY A 290 12.52 3.53 9.41
C GLY A 290 12.83 3.71 7.93
N THR A 291 12.42 4.85 7.33
CA THR A 291 12.88 5.20 5.97
C THR A 291 14.34 5.64 5.94
N VAL A 292 14.91 5.96 7.10
CA VAL A 292 16.32 6.29 7.34
C VAL A 292 16.79 5.53 8.59
N GLY A 293 18.02 5.02 8.59
CA GLY A 293 18.61 4.30 9.72
C GLY A 293 18.37 2.79 9.70
N ASP A 294 18.81 2.12 10.76
CA ASP A 294 18.71 0.67 10.89
C ASP A 294 17.38 0.22 11.50
N TYR A 295 16.84 -0.90 11.02
CA TYR A 295 15.55 -1.43 11.47
C TYR A 295 15.56 -1.77 12.97
N HIS A 296 16.63 -2.38 13.48
CA HIS A 296 16.69 -2.81 14.87
C HIS A 296 16.80 -1.62 15.84
N GLU A 297 17.43 -0.52 15.42
CA GLU A 297 17.47 0.72 16.20
C GLU A 297 16.07 1.31 16.40
N HIS A 298 15.28 1.40 15.32
CA HIS A 298 13.89 1.84 15.38
C HIS A 298 13.02 0.88 16.18
N PHE A 299 13.13 -0.42 15.92
CA PHE A 299 12.36 -1.43 16.63
C PHE A 299 12.67 -1.44 18.14
N SER A 300 13.92 -1.22 18.54
CA SER A 300 14.29 -1.10 19.95
C SER A 300 13.57 0.05 20.64
N VAL A 301 13.45 1.21 19.99
CA VAL A 301 12.65 2.33 20.52
C VAL A 301 11.19 1.93 20.68
N VAL A 302 10.59 1.36 19.63
CA VAL A 302 9.18 0.92 19.63
C VAL A 302 8.91 -0.10 20.73
N LYS A 303 9.73 -1.16 20.84
CA LYS A 303 9.63 -2.20 21.87
C LYS A 303 9.74 -1.62 23.28
N ASN A 304 10.69 -0.69 23.50
CA ASN A 304 10.95 -0.16 24.83
C ASN A 304 9.86 0.83 25.29
N VAL A 305 9.29 1.59 24.37
CA VAL A 305 8.25 2.60 24.67
C VAL A 305 6.87 1.96 24.83
N PHE A 306 6.51 1.03 23.95
CA PHE A 306 5.14 0.48 23.91
C PHE A 306 5.00 -0.90 24.56
N GLY A 307 6.05 -1.71 24.56
CA GLY A 307 5.95 -3.12 24.93
C GLY A 307 5.09 -3.93 23.95
N TYR A 308 4.69 -5.12 24.39
CA TYR A 308 3.85 -6.04 23.62
C TYR A 308 2.37 -5.90 24.03
N ARG A 309 1.47 -6.38 23.16
CA ARG A 309 0.04 -6.47 23.47
C ARG A 309 -0.19 -7.43 24.65
N ASP A 310 -1.31 -7.27 25.34
CA ASP A 310 -1.71 -8.19 26.40
C ASP A 310 -1.83 -9.62 25.84
N GLY A 311 -1.22 -10.59 26.53
CA GLY A 311 -1.21 -12.00 26.12
C GLY A 311 -0.24 -12.34 24.97
N VAL A 312 0.57 -11.38 24.52
CA VAL A 312 1.61 -11.59 23.51
C VAL A 312 2.99 -11.37 24.14
N HIS A 313 3.93 -12.27 23.85
CA HIS A 313 5.27 -12.26 24.44
C HIS A 313 6.37 -11.97 23.42
N THR A 314 6.08 -12.13 22.13
CA THR A 314 7.00 -11.77 21.04
C THR A 314 6.37 -10.84 20.02
N ALA A 315 7.21 -10.10 19.30
CA ALA A 315 6.78 -9.38 18.10
C ALA A 315 7.24 -10.13 16.85
N GLY A 316 6.62 -9.87 15.71
CA GLY A 316 7.07 -10.43 14.44
C GLY A 316 6.97 -9.40 13.33
N ALA A 317 7.75 -9.57 12.27
CA ALA A 317 7.66 -8.74 11.07
C ALA A 317 7.27 -9.58 9.85
N MET A 318 6.09 -9.28 9.30
CA MET A 318 5.57 -9.95 8.11
C MET A 318 5.72 -9.07 6.88
N ASN A 319 6.17 -9.63 5.76
CA ASN A 319 6.18 -8.95 4.47
C ASN A 319 5.20 -9.61 3.51
N ALA A 320 4.38 -8.80 2.85
CA ALA A 320 3.52 -9.22 1.76
C ALA A 320 4.19 -8.95 0.41
N LEU A 321 4.14 -9.95 -0.46
CA LEU A 321 4.59 -9.94 -1.83
C LEU A 321 3.41 -10.32 -2.73
N LEU A 322 3.29 -9.64 -3.86
CA LEU A 322 2.43 -10.09 -4.93
C LEU A 322 3.23 -10.98 -5.87
N LEU A 323 2.94 -12.27 -5.87
CA LEU A 323 3.50 -13.24 -6.80
C LEU A 323 2.46 -13.57 -7.89
N PRO A 324 2.87 -14.14 -9.04
CA PRO A 324 1.92 -14.57 -10.07
C PRO A 324 0.85 -15.55 -9.54
N SER A 325 1.20 -16.35 -8.53
CA SER A 325 0.32 -17.28 -7.82
C SER A 325 -0.67 -16.60 -6.86
N GLY A 326 -0.49 -15.31 -6.54
CA GLY A 326 -1.35 -14.55 -5.64
C GLY A 326 -0.58 -13.81 -4.54
N ASN A 327 -1.31 -13.37 -3.52
CA ASN A 327 -0.74 -12.70 -2.35
C ASN A 327 0.02 -13.73 -1.48
N THR A 328 1.30 -13.49 -1.25
CA THR A 328 2.14 -14.32 -0.39
C THR A 328 2.73 -13.47 0.73
N PHE A 329 2.57 -13.93 1.95
CA PHE A 329 3.03 -13.31 3.18
C PHE A 329 4.16 -14.16 3.76
N ILE A 330 5.26 -13.53 4.17
CA ILE A 330 6.43 -14.20 4.72
C ILE A 330 6.71 -13.62 6.11
N ALA A 331 6.80 -14.48 7.12
CA ALA A 331 7.13 -14.13 8.50
C ALA A 331 8.13 -15.14 9.10
N ASP A 332 9.03 -14.79 10.01
CA ASP A 332 9.41 -13.45 10.47
C ASP A 332 10.67 -12.95 9.75
N THR A 333 10.60 -11.74 9.20
CA THR A 333 11.63 -11.18 8.31
C THR A 333 12.61 -10.22 8.99
N TYR A 334 12.34 -9.71 10.19
CA TYR A 334 13.18 -8.65 10.77
C TYR A 334 13.27 -8.62 12.31
N VAL A 335 12.45 -9.36 13.06
CA VAL A 335 12.40 -9.21 14.52
C VAL A 335 13.20 -10.28 15.27
N ASN A 336 12.94 -11.56 15.02
CA ASN A 336 13.53 -12.67 15.76
C ASN A 336 14.55 -13.42 14.90
N ASP A 337 15.82 -13.42 15.33
CA ASP A 337 16.90 -14.09 14.61
C ASP A 337 16.67 -15.60 14.55
N GLU A 338 16.45 -16.23 15.70
CA GLU A 338 16.23 -17.67 15.89
C GLU A 338 15.05 -17.87 16.85
N PRO A 339 13.80 -17.70 16.39
CA PRO A 339 12.63 -17.82 17.26
C PRO A 339 12.46 -19.25 17.74
N ASP A 340 11.98 -19.45 18.97
CA ASP A 340 11.59 -20.76 19.49
C ASP A 340 10.20 -21.21 19.00
N ALA A 341 9.71 -22.37 19.46
CA ALA A 341 8.44 -22.94 19.00
C ALA A 341 7.23 -22.11 19.45
N GLU A 342 7.26 -21.60 20.68
CA GLU A 342 6.26 -20.74 21.27
C GLU A 342 6.18 -19.39 20.55
N GLU A 343 7.34 -18.79 20.27
CA GLU A 343 7.45 -17.55 19.49
C GLU A 343 6.93 -17.75 18.06
N LEU A 344 7.32 -18.84 17.40
CA LEU A 344 6.79 -19.18 16.06
C LEU A 344 5.28 -19.38 16.07
N ALA A 345 4.72 -19.99 17.12
CA ALA A 345 3.28 -20.16 17.26
C ALA A 345 2.58 -18.79 17.41
N GLU A 346 3.10 -17.90 18.25
CA GLU A 346 2.58 -16.52 18.38
C GLU A 346 2.69 -15.74 17.08
N ILE A 347 3.85 -15.77 16.41
CA ILE A 347 4.08 -15.11 15.12
C ILE A 347 3.08 -15.61 14.08
N THR A 348 2.80 -16.92 14.06
CA THR A 348 1.85 -17.53 13.14
C THR A 348 0.43 -17.02 13.35
N LEU A 349 -0.03 -16.98 14.60
CA LEU A 349 -1.36 -16.48 14.95
C LEU A 349 -1.51 -14.99 14.61
N MET A 350 -0.50 -14.18 14.93
CA MET A 350 -0.48 -12.75 14.60
C MET A 350 -0.44 -12.51 13.08
N ALA A 351 0.28 -13.35 12.32
CA ALA A 351 0.30 -13.28 10.86
C ALA A 351 -1.09 -13.60 10.29
N ALA A 352 -1.76 -14.65 10.80
CA ALA A 352 -3.12 -15.00 10.40
C ALA A 352 -4.12 -13.88 10.73
N GLU A 353 -4.04 -13.29 11.93
CA GLU A 353 -4.84 -12.12 12.33
C GLU A 353 -4.65 -10.96 11.34
N THR A 354 -3.39 -10.66 11.02
CA THR A 354 -3.03 -9.55 10.13
C THR A 354 -3.53 -9.79 8.70
N VAL A 355 -3.43 -11.02 8.18
CA VAL A 355 -3.93 -11.37 6.83
C VAL A 355 -5.44 -11.26 6.73
N ARG A 356 -6.19 -11.63 7.79
CA ARG A 356 -7.66 -11.45 7.84
C ARG A 356 -8.07 -9.98 7.69
N ARG A 357 -7.26 -9.01 8.13
CA ARG A 357 -7.53 -7.56 7.96
C ARG A 357 -7.57 -7.14 6.50
N PHE A 358 -6.85 -7.84 5.61
CA PHE A 358 -6.92 -7.63 4.17
C PHE A 358 -8.15 -8.28 3.52
N GLY A 359 -9.02 -8.94 4.30
CA GLY A 359 -10.15 -9.71 3.79
C GLY A 359 -9.73 -11.03 3.15
N ILE A 360 -8.55 -11.56 3.53
CA ILE A 360 -7.98 -12.79 2.97
C ILE A 360 -8.07 -13.90 4.01
N GLU A 361 -8.58 -15.07 3.60
CA GLU A 361 -8.59 -16.27 4.45
C GLU A 361 -7.15 -16.78 4.65
N PRO A 362 -6.63 -16.87 5.89
CA PRO A 362 -5.27 -17.32 6.16
C PRO A 362 -5.09 -18.80 5.86
N ARG A 363 -4.09 -19.11 5.03
CA ARG A 363 -3.66 -20.46 4.66
C ARG A 363 -2.18 -20.58 4.95
N VAL A 364 -1.87 -21.17 6.09
CA VAL A 364 -0.54 -21.11 6.71
C VAL A 364 0.24 -22.39 6.40
N ALA A 365 1.49 -22.22 5.97
CA ALA A 365 2.47 -23.28 5.92
C ALA A 365 3.65 -22.96 6.84
N LEU A 366 3.96 -23.90 7.74
CA LEU A 366 5.19 -23.87 8.54
C LEU A 366 6.32 -24.50 7.72
N LEU A 367 7.27 -23.68 7.28
CA LEU A 367 8.33 -24.11 6.37
C LEU A 367 9.53 -24.71 7.10
N SER A 368 10.14 -25.70 6.47
CA SER A 368 11.37 -26.34 6.92
C SER A 368 12.13 -26.94 5.74
N HIS A 369 13.38 -27.34 5.96
CA HIS A 369 14.09 -28.25 5.05
C HIS A 369 13.61 -29.70 5.21
N SER A 370 12.81 -30.01 6.23
CA SER A 370 12.11 -31.28 6.39
C SER A 370 10.72 -31.22 5.76
N ASN A 371 10.19 -32.38 5.39
CA ASN A 371 8.84 -32.51 4.90
C ASN A 371 8.13 -33.64 5.65
N PHE A 372 7.23 -33.28 6.56
CA PHE A 372 6.42 -34.18 7.39
C PHE A 372 7.23 -35.28 8.08
N GLY A 373 8.31 -34.91 8.78
CA GLY A 373 9.14 -35.87 9.53
C GLY A 373 10.27 -36.52 8.73
N SER A 374 10.55 -36.08 7.50
CA SER A 374 11.69 -36.61 6.73
C SER A 374 13.05 -36.36 7.38
N SER A 375 13.14 -35.44 8.36
CA SER A 375 14.34 -35.13 9.13
C SER A 375 13.97 -34.73 10.57
N ASP A 376 14.74 -35.23 11.54
CA ASP A 376 14.60 -34.95 12.98
C ASP A 376 15.74 -34.09 13.53
N CYS A 377 15.99 -32.95 12.89
CA CYS A 377 16.94 -31.97 13.44
C CYS A 377 16.21 -30.96 14.36
N PRO A 378 16.95 -30.15 15.13
CA PRO A 378 16.35 -29.14 16.01
C PRO A 378 15.41 -28.18 15.26
N SER A 379 15.77 -27.75 14.05
CA SER A 379 14.95 -26.83 13.26
C SER A 379 13.62 -27.45 12.80
N SER A 380 13.61 -28.70 12.32
CA SER A 380 12.35 -29.36 11.92
C SER A 380 11.48 -29.75 13.11
N SER A 381 12.08 -30.21 14.21
CA SER A 381 11.37 -30.51 15.45
C SER A 381 10.69 -29.26 16.03
N LYS A 382 11.38 -28.11 15.98
CA LYS A 382 10.83 -26.81 16.39
C LYS A 382 9.58 -26.43 15.60
N MET A 383 9.59 -26.60 14.27
CA MET A 383 8.42 -26.28 13.44
C MET A 383 7.24 -27.21 13.72
N ARG A 384 7.48 -28.49 14.05
CA ARG A 384 6.41 -29.43 14.46
C ARG A 384 5.82 -29.06 15.81
N GLN A 385 6.65 -28.69 16.78
CA GLN A 385 6.18 -28.21 18.08
C GLN A 385 5.35 -26.92 17.92
N ALA A 386 5.78 -25.99 17.06
CA ALA A 386 5.01 -24.80 16.74
C ALA A 386 3.64 -25.16 16.14
N LEU A 387 3.56 -26.17 15.27
CA LEU A 387 2.27 -26.65 14.72
C LEU A 387 1.31 -27.14 15.80
N GLU A 388 1.82 -27.95 16.73
CA GLU A 388 1.03 -28.48 17.87
C GLU A 388 0.46 -27.32 18.70
N LEU A 389 1.31 -26.37 19.08
CA LEU A 389 0.91 -25.18 19.84
C LEU A 389 -0.12 -24.32 19.11
N VAL A 390 0.02 -24.13 17.80
CA VAL A 390 -0.96 -23.37 17.01
C VAL A 390 -2.28 -24.12 16.93
N ARG A 391 -2.28 -25.45 16.74
CA ARG A 391 -3.50 -26.26 16.68
C ARG A 391 -4.26 -26.28 18.01
N GLU A 392 -3.55 -26.23 19.14
CA GLU A 392 -4.18 -26.10 20.46
C GLU A 392 -4.88 -24.75 20.64
N ARG A 393 -4.27 -23.66 20.14
CA ARG A 393 -4.75 -22.28 20.34
C ARG A 393 -5.78 -21.82 19.30
N ALA A 394 -5.68 -22.32 18.06
CA ALA A 394 -6.53 -21.95 16.92
C ALA A 394 -6.82 -23.20 16.05
N PRO A 395 -7.64 -24.15 16.54
CA PRO A 395 -7.93 -25.40 15.84
C PRO A 395 -8.63 -25.22 14.49
N GLU A 396 -9.28 -24.07 14.27
CA GLU A 396 -9.97 -23.71 13.03
C GLU A 396 -9.04 -23.15 11.94
N LEU A 397 -7.81 -22.77 12.30
CA LEU A 397 -6.87 -22.18 11.35
C LEU A 397 -6.43 -23.22 10.31
N MET A 398 -6.51 -22.85 9.03
CA MET A 398 -6.01 -23.69 7.94
C MET A 398 -4.48 -23.66 7.95
N ILE A 399 -3.86 -24.62 8.64
CA ILE A 399 -2.41 -24.70 8.88
C ILE A 399 -1.86 -26.12 8.80
N ASP A 400 -0.70 -26.25 8.19
CA ASP A 400 0.06 -27.50 8.24
C ASP A 400 1.58 -27.29 8.16
N GLY A 401 2.32 -28.36 8.42
CA GLY A 401 3.78 -28.40 8.37
C GLY A 401 4.36 -29.51 9.28
N GLU A 402 5.66 -29.58 9.46
CA GLU A 402 6.68 -28.81 8.76
C GLU A 402 6.81 -29.30 7.30
N MET A 403 6.99 -28.39 6.35
CA MET A 403 7.05 -28.77 4.93
C MET A 403 8.03 -27.94 4.11
N HIS A 404 8.36 -28.46 2.93
CA HIS A 404 9.12 -27.73 1.92
C HIS A 404 8.26 -26.61 1.27
N GLY A 405 8.93 -25.59 0.72
CA GLY A 405 8.25 -24.46 0.08
C GLY A 405 7.44 -24.83 -1.16
N ASP A 406 7.83 -25.87 -1.90
CA ASP A 406 7.09 -26.39 -3.05
C ASP A 406 5.77 -27.05 -2.62
N ALA A 407 5.78 -27.87 -1.56
CA ALA A 407 4.58 -28.46 -0.96
C ALA A 407 3.64 -27.38 -0.37
N ALA A 408 4.19 -26.30 0.18
CA ALA A 408 3.38 -25.18 0.66
C ALA A 408 2.62 -24.49 -0.47
N LEU A 409 3.27 -24.29 -1.62
CA LEU A 409 2.71 -23.54 -2.74
C LEU A 409 1.90 -24.40 -3.72
N VAL A 410 2.20 -25.69 -3.84
CA VAL A 410 1.59 -26.61 -4.81
C VAL A 410 0.88 -27.75 -4.07
N GLU A 411 -0.45 -27.68 -4.03
CA GLU A 411 -1.30 -28.64 -3.33
C GLU A 411 -1.12 -30.09 -3.79
N ALA A 412 -0.90 -30.33 -5.08
CA ALA A 412 -0.65 -31.69 -5.60
C ALA A 412 0.60 -32.32 -4.98
N ILE A 413 1.71 -31.58 -4.88
CA ILE A 413 2.96 -32.05 -4.25
C ILE A 413 2.74 -32.35 -2.77
N ARG A 414 1.93 -31.54 -2.08
CA ARG A 414 1.57 -31.76 -0.69
C ARG A 414 0.72 -33.01 -0.52
N ASN A 415 -0.33 -33.18 -1.32
CA ASN A 415 -1.27 -34.30 -1.22
C ASN A 415 -0.59 -35.65 -1.51
N ASP A 416 0.43 -35.67 -2.37
CA ASP A 416 1.21 -36.89 -2.63
C ASP A 416 1.96 -37.39 -1.37
N ARG A 417 2.31 -36.48 -0.46
CA ARG A 417 3.05 -36.80 0.78
C ARG A 417 2.17 -36.85 2.03
N MET A 418 1.19 -35.96 2.11
CA MET A 418 0.29 -35.80 3.24
C MET A 418 -1.15 -35.58 2.76
N PRO A 419 -1.86 -36.65 2.32
CA PRO A 419 -3.24 -36.56 1.84
C PRO A 419 -4.21 -35.96 2.87
N ASP A 420 -3.93 -36.19 4.16
CA ASP A 420 -4.75 -35.74 5.29
C ASP A 420 -4.44 -34.30 5.75
N SER A 421 -3.63 -33.56 4.98
CA SER A 421 -3.27 -32.17 5.29
C SER A 421 -4.52 -31.29 5.45
N SER A 422 -4.57 -30.53 6.56
CA SER A 422 -5.63 -29.55 6.80
C SER A 422 -5.54 -28.36 5.84
N LEU A 423 -4.33 -28.08 5.33
CA LEU A 423 -4.05 -27.01 4.40
C LEU A 423 -4.58 -27.36 3.00
N LYS A 424 -5.54 -26.56 2.51
CA LYS A 424 -6.12 -26.70 1.17
C LYS A 424 -5.67 -25.57 0.25
N GLY A 425 -5.47 -25.87 -1.03
CA GLY A 425 -4.97 -24.93 -2.01
C GLY A 425 -3.50 -24.51 -1.78
N SER A 426 -3.13 -23.36 -2.33
CA SER A 426 -1.81 -22.75 -2.15
C SER A 426 -1.75 -21.94 -0.85
N ALA A 427 -0.70 -22.15 -0.04
CA ALA A 427 -0.45 -21.35 1.15
C ALA A 427 -0.25 -19.88 0.76
N ASN A 428 -0.87 -18.98 1.53
CA ASN A 428 -0.63 -17.55 1.40
C ASN A 428 0.23 -17.00 2.53
N ILE A 429 0.38 -17.70 3.66
CA ILE A 429 1.29 -17.33 4.74
C ILE A 429 2.38 -18.41 4.84
N LEU A 430 3.63 -17.97 4.69
CA LEU A 430 4.83 -18.78 4.81
C LEU A 430 5.57 -18.37 6.08
N VAL A 431 5.48 -19.22 7.10
CA VAL A 431 6.21 -19.02 8.36
C VAL A 431 7.53 -19.75 8.27
N MET A 432 8.61 -18.98 8.35
CA MET A 432 9.98 -19.41 8.14
C MET A 432 10.60 -19.81 9.49
N PRO A 433 11.53 -20.77 9.51
CA PRO A 433 12.10 -21.28 10.76
C PRO A 433 13.01 -20.27 11.48
N ASN A 434 13.58 -19.31 10.75
CA ASN A 434 14.45 -18.26 11.29
C ASN A 434 14.52 -17.05 10.35
N MET A 435 15.16 -15.97 10.82
CA MET A 435 15.25 -14.72 10.05
C MET A 435 16.06 -14.88 8.76
N GLU A 436 17.11 -15.70 8.74
CA GLU A 436 17.93 -15.90 7.53
C GLU A 436 17.10 -16.49 6.40
N ALA A 437 16.37 -17.59 6.68
CA ALA A 437 15.48 -18.23 5.73
C ALA A 437 14.42 -17.24 5.21
N ALA A 438 13.85 -16.42 6.10
CA ALA A 438 12.85 -15.43 5.74
C ALA A 438 13.40 -14.31 4.87
N ARG A 439 14.53 -13.69 5.26
CA ARG A 439 15.12 -12.54 4.56
C ARG A 439 15.69 -12.92 3.21
N ILE A 440 16.35 -14.07 3.11
CA ILE A 440 16.89 -14.56 1.84
C ILE A 440 15.73 -14.84 0.88
N SER A 441 14.73 -15.60 1.32
CA SER A 441 13.56 -15.94 0.49
C SER A 441 12.79 -14.69 0.06
N TYR A 442 12.50 -13.78 0.99
CA TYR A 442 11.82 -12.53 0.69
C TYR A 442 12.56 -11.69 -0.35
N ASN A 443 13.88 -11.50 -0.20
CA ASN A 443 14.63 -10.65 -1.12
C ASN A 443 14.76 -11.28 -2.51
N LEU A 444 14.97 -12.60 -2.60
CA LEU A 444 14.99 -13.31 -3.88
C LEU A 444 13.63 -13.19 -4.57
N LEU A 445 12.53 -13.49 -3.87
CA LEU A 445 11.17 -13.40 -4.44
C LEU A 445 10.79 -11.96 -4.82
N ARG A 446 11.18 -10.98 -4.02
CA ARG A 446 10.92 -9.55 -4.30
C ARG A 446 11.62 -9.08 -5.59
N VAL A 447 12.85 -9.52 -5.83
CA VAL A 447 13.61 -9.12 -7.03
C VAL A 447 13.18 -9.91 -8.26
N SER A 448 12.80 -11.17 -8.09
CA SER A 448 12.32 -12.03 -9.17
C SER A 448 10.86 -11.79 -9.57
N SER A 449 10.06 -11.16 -8.72
CA SER A 449 8.69 -10.75 -9.06
C SER A 449 8.70 -9.48 -9.90
N SER A 450 8.12 -9.55 -11.10
CA SER A 450 8.09 -8.46 -12.09
C SER A 450 7.33 -7.21 -11.66
N GLU A 451 6.60 -7.26 -10.55
CA GLU A 451 5.55 -6.29 -10.23
C GLU A 451 5.87 -5.36 -9.06
N GLY A 452 6.89 -5.66 -8.25
CA GLY A 452 7.47 -4.73 -7.24
C GLY A 452 6.53 -4.20 -6.14
N VAL A 453 5.24 -4.57 -6.14
CA VAL A 453 4.28 -4.17 -5.11
C VAL A 453 4.51 -5.02 -3.88
N THR A 454 4.85 -4.34 -2.80
CA THR A 454 5.23 -4.94 -1.53
C THR A 454 4.59 -4.16 -0.41
N VAL A 455 4.13 -4.87 0.61
CA VAL A 455 3.63 -4.28 1.86
C VAL A 455 4.45 -4.86 2.99
N GLY A 456 4.88 -3.99 3.88
CA GLY A 456 5.70 -4.34 5.03
C GLY A 456 7.14 -3.81 4.98
N PRO A 457 7.92 -4.10 6.02
CA PRO A 457 7.58 -5.04 7.10
C PRO A 457 6.41 -4.56 7.96
N VAL A 458 5.39 -5.41 8.12
CA VAL A 458 4.25 -5.19 9.00
C VAL A 458 4.66 -5.70 10.38
N LEU A 459 4.84 -4.77 11.31
CA LEU A 459 5.20 -5.10 12.68
C LEU A 459 3.97 -5.57 13.45
N MET A 460 4.06 -6.76 14.03
CA MET A 460 3.00 -7.44 14.76
C MET A 460 3.39 -7.59 16.24
N GLY A 461 2.40 -7.71 17.12
CA GLY A 461 2.60 -8.00 18.55
C GLY A 461 2.91 -6.79 19.45
N VAL A 462 3.19 -5.62 18.88
CA VAL A 462 3.36 -4.37 19.65
C VAL A 462 2.01 -3.79 20.07
N ALA A 463 1.96 -3.17 21.25
CA ALA A 463 0.73 -2.65 21.87
C ALA A 463 0.06 -1.46 21.14
N LYS A 464 0.77 -0.82 20.20
CA LYS A 464 0.30 0.36 19.46
C LYS A 464 0.46 0.14 17.95
N PRO A 465 -0.38 0.78 17.10
CA PRO A 465 -0.33 0.66 15.65
C PRO A 465 0.88 1.41 15.09
N VAL A 466 2.02 0.74 15.13
CA VAL A 466 3.32 1.28 14.76
C VAL A 466 4.03 0.29 13.87
N HIS A 467 4.58 0.77 12.75
CA HIS A 467 5.38 -0.06 11.87
C HIS A 467 6.73 0.56 11.57
N VAL A 468 7.73 -0.31 11.43
CA VAL A 468 9.09 0.06 11.08
C VAL A 468 9.33 -0.38 9.65
N LEU A 469 9.69 0.58 8.80
CA LEU A 469 10.08 0.35 7.42
C LEU A 469 11.58 0.10 7.32
N THR A 470 12.03 -0.04 6.08
CA THR A 470 13.45 -0.15 5.74
C THR A 470 13.83 0.97 4.78
N PRO A 471 15.11 1.37 4.69
CA PRO A 471 15.56 2.42 3.78
C PRO A 471 15.28 2.20 2.30
N ILE A 472 14.92 0.97 1.87
CA ILE A 472 14.51 0.66 0.49
C ILE A 472 13.02 0.93 0.21
N ALA A 473 12.25 1.41 1.18
CA ALA A 473 10.83 1.66 1.02
C ALA A 473 10.55 2.72 -0.07
N SER A 474 9.61 2.41 -0.97
CA SER A 474 9.12 3.35 -1.97
C SER A 474 8.01 4.24 -1.39
N VAL A 475 7.68 5.33 -2.09
CA VAL A 475 6.54 6.21 -1.74
C VAL A 475 5.25 5.39 -1.58
N ARG A 476 4.95 4.53 -2.56
CA ARG A 476 3.78 3.63 -2.52
C ARG A 476 3.78 2.71 -1.31
N ARG A 477 4.94 2.18 -0.91
CA ARG A 477 5.06 1.34 0.29
C ARG A 477 4.75 2.13 1.55
N ILE A 478 5.24 3.37 1.67
CA ILE A 478 4.93 4.26 2.79
C ILE A 478 3.42 4.51 2.86
N VAL A 479 2.79 4.88 1.75
CA VAL A 479 1.34 5.13 1.68
C VAL A 479 0.53 3.89 2.10
N ASN A 480 0.90 2.71 1.59
CA ASN A 480 0.24 1.46 1.96
C ASN A 480 0.34 1.15 3.46
N MET A 481 1.53 1.35 4.03
CA MET A 481 1.80 1.07 5.45
C MET A 481 1.11 2.08 6.38
N VAL A 482 1.03 3.35 5.97
CA VAL A 482 0.22 4.35 6.68
C VAL A 482 -1.26 3.97 6.65
N ALA A 483 -1.81 3.58 5.49
CA ALA A 483 -3.20 3.17 5.40
C ALA A 483 -3.49 1.95 6.30
N LEU A 484 -2.59 0.97 6.35
CA LEU A 484 -2.70 -0.17 7.26
C LEU A 484 -2.72 0.27 8.73
N ALA A 485 -1.77 1.09 9.16
CA ALA A 485 -1.71 1.58 10.54
C ALA A 485 -2.92 2.44 10.92
N VAL A 486 -3.50 3.20 9.98
CA VAL A 486 -4.77 3.92 10.20
C VAL A 486 -5.90 2.93 10.49
N VAL A 487 -6.01 1.85 9.70
CA VAL A 487 -7.03 0.82 9.94
C VAL A 487 -6.81 0.12 11.28
N GLU A 488 -5.57 -0.22 11.63
CA GLU A 488 -5.23 -0.74 12.95
C GLU A 488 -5.59 0.22 14.10
N ALA A 489 -5.44 1.53 13.90
CA ALA A 489 -5.85 2.54 14.88
C ALA A 489 -7.37 2.79 14.92
N GLN A 490 -8.12 2.35 13.91
CA GLN A 490 -9.58 2.45 13.86
C GLN A 490 -10.27 1.24 14.49
N THR A 491 -9.70 0.05 14.31
CA THR A 491 -10.25 -1.21 14.79
C THR A 491 -9.56 -1.63 16.09
N GLN A 492 -10.25 -2.32 16.99
CA GLN A 492 -9.54 -3.01 18.07
C GLN A 492 -8.62 -4.11 17.48
N PRO A 493 -7.58 -4.54 18.23
CA PRO A 493 -6.88 -5.79 17.94
C PRO A 493 -7.92 -6.92 17.77
N LEU A 494 -7.79 -7.75 16.73
CA LEU A 494 -8.75 -8.82 16.43
C LEU A 494 -8.63 -9.95 17.45
#